data_AF-A0A952UEZ2-F1
#
_entry.id   AF-A0A952UEZ2-F1
#
_cell.length_a   1.000
_cell.length_b   1.000
_cell.length_c   1.000
_cell.angle_alpha   90.00
_cell.angle_beta   90.00
_cell.angle_gamma   90.00
#
_symmetry.space_group_name_H-M   'P 1'
#
loop_
_entity.id
_entity.type
_entity.pdbx_description
1 polymer ?
#
loop_
_entity_poly.entity_id
_entity_poly.type
_entity_poly.pdbx_seq_one_letter_code
_entity_poly.pdbx_strand_id
1 'polypeptide(L)'
;MSKQSNELQILTYVYEPSEWSSIEPSDKPDFLITRQDGAKFGVEVTELFPSESFARTYVDPEYLPQLFEGGRHRHRDDVSALNVVRVNVTEEDGTIRIAELPAVLSELPTDAEHFAAMADKVARKNYQALGYASDLAHVNLVIRDHFSPTVGEFSTREYMTPAMREALAASPFREVYVISSTATGTPVYRALRQLLLLEDFFMFGQTFQHFAQSKGEFEADLLPSFVHAKSLLGEAVVYSEGGRTPMAIVGGSGIAYLQDATSIFSFGDHDIPTSTPMGAPPRQDLALVTDAFVEKRSTMEFVSQVALPVKNIPDLSAPTAAEYRIERLDD
;
A
#
# COMPACT_ATOMS: atom_id res chain seq x y z
N MET A 1 12.83 -15.20 16.04
CA MET A 1 12.38 -13.82 16.35
C MET A 1 10.97 -13.91 16.91
N SER A 2 10.59 -13.14 17.94
CA SER A 2 9.20 -13.14 18.41
C SER A 2 8.29 -12.40 17.41
N LYS A 3 7.00 -12.73 17.37
CA LYS A 3 6.00 -12.05 16.52
C LYS A 3 6.07 -10.52 16.69
N GLN A 4 6.03 -10.06 17.93
CA GLN A 4 6.09 -8.65 18.29
C GLN A 4 7.39 -7.96 17.84
N SER A 5 8.53 -8.68 17.89
CA SER A 5 9.80 -8.14 17.38
C SER A 5 9.80 -8.00 15.85
N ASN A 6 9.13 -8.91 15.13
CA ASN A 6 8.95 -8.78 13.68
C ASN A 6 8.02 -7.62 13.33
N GLU A 7 6.90 -7.48 14.04
CA GLU A 7 5.95 -6.38 13.83
C GLU A 7 6.59 -5.01 14.12
N LEU A 8 7.41 -4.92 15.18
CA LEU A 8 8.17 -3.71 15.47
C LEU A 8 9.18 -3.40 14.36
N GLN A 9 9.86 -4.41 13.81
CA GLN A 9 10.75 -4.21 12.66
C GLN A 9 10.00 -3.72 11.42
N ILE A 10 8.79 -4.22 11.16
CA ILE A 10 7.96 -3.75 10.04
C ILE A 10 7.54 -2.29 10.27
N LEU A 11 7.16 -1.94 11.50
CA LEU A 11 6.80 -0.58 11.87
C LEU A 11 7.94 0.40 11.58
N THR A 12 9.19 0.03 11.86
CA THR A 12 10.34 0.93 11.66
C THR A 12 10.67 1.22 10.19
N TYR A 13 10.06 0.49 9.24
CA TYR A 13 10.17 0.82 7.82
C TYR A 13 9.44 2.12 7.46
N VAL A 14 8.38 2.48 8.20
CA VAL A 14 7.58 3.68 7.97
C VAL A 14 7.85 4.76 9.03
N TYR A 15 8.11 4.35 10.27
CA TYR A 15 8.28 5.25 11.41
C TYR A 15 9.71 5.20 11.95
N GLU A 16 10.35 6.36 12.07
CA GLU A 16 11.68 6.46 12.66
C GLU A 16 11.53 6.61 14.18
N PRO A 17 12.00 5.66 15.00
CA PRO A 17 11.78 5.70 16.45
C PRO A 17 12.24 6.99 17.12
N SER A 18 13.30 7.62 16.60
CA SER A 18 13.84 8.87 17.13
C SER A 18 12.94 10.10 16.92
N GLU A 19 11.93 10.04 16.06
CA GLU A 19 10.98 11.14 15.82
C GLU A 19 9.88 11.21 16.91
N TRP A 20 9.70 10.16 17.71
CA TRP A 20 8.55 10.00 18.61
C TRP A 20 8.94 10.04 20.09
N SER A 21 7.99 10.45 20.95
CA SER A 21 8.20 10.43 22.39
C SER A 21 8.17 9.01 22.94
N SER A 22 7.29 8.16 22.44
CA SER A 22 7.26 6.72 22.74
C SER A 22 6.61 5.92 21.61
N ILE A 23 7.04 4.66 21.47
CA ILE A 23 6.38 3.62 20.68
C ILE A 23 6.19 2.43 21.61
N GLU A 24 4.93 2.12 21.91
CA GLU A 24 4.55 1.10 22.90
C GLU A 24 3.70 0.02 22.23
N PRO A 25 4.01 -1.27 22.41
CA PRO A 25 3.11 -2.32 21.94
C PRO A 25 1.77 -2.28 22.64
N SER A 26 0.72 -2.66 21.92
CA SER A 26 -0.66 -2.67 22.38
C SER A 26 -1.42 -3.82 21.71
N ASP A 27 -2.57 -4.21 22.27
CA ASP A 27 -3.38 -5.28 21.70
C ASP A 27 -4.27 -4.80 20.54
N LYS A 28 -4.77 -3.53 20.59
CA LYS A 28 -5.70 -2.95 19.61
C LYS A 28 -5.56 -1.43 19.50
N PRO A 29 -4.79 -0.89 18.55
CA PRO A 29 -3.98 -1.59 17.54
C PRO A 29 -2.67 -2.15 18.09
N ASP A 30 -1.86 -2.79 17.24
CA ASP A 30 -0.58 -3.44 17.61
C ASP A 30 0.44 -2.49 18.28
N PHE A 31 0.42 -1.20 17.91
CA PHE A 31 1.29 -0.19 18.52
C PHE A 31 0.56 1.12 18.80
N LEU A 32 0.92 1.76 19.91
CA LEU A 32 0.58 3.14 20.24
C LEU A 32 1.83 4.01 20.10
N ILE A 33 1.70 5.10 19.35
CA ILE A 33 2.77 6.08 19.14
C ILE A 33 2.35 7.39 19.81
N THR A 34 3.23 7.91 20.67
CA THR A 34 3.06 9.22 21.29
C THR A 34 3.98 10.23 20.61
N ARG A 35 3.39 11.30 20.07
CA ARG A 35 4.09 12.45 19.50
C ARG A 35 4.81 13.26 20.58
N GLN A 36 5.77 14.09 20.17
CA GLN A 36 6.50 14.99 21.07
C GLN A 36 5.58 16.02 21.77
N ASP A 37 4.44 16.36 21.16
CA ASP A 37 3.40 17.23 21.74
C ASP A 37 2.41 16.48 22.65
N GLY A 38 2.58 15.17 22.83
CA GLY A 38 1.75 14.32 23.67
C GLY A 38 0.52 13.73 22.97
N ALA A 39 0.23 14.09 21.72
CA ALA A 39 -0.86 13.48 20.96
C ALA A 39 -0.55 12.00 20.66
N LYS A 40 -1.57 11.13 20.75
CA LYS A 40 -1.43 9.70 20.54
C LYS A 40 -2.16 9.22 19.30
N PHE A 41 -1.55 8.30 18.57
CA PHE A 41 -2.19 7.58 17.48
C PHE A 41 -1.77 6.12 17.48
N GLY A 42 -2.55 5.29 16.80
CA GLY A 42 -2.30 3.87 16.72
C GLY A 42 -1.72 3.45 15.37
N VAL A 43 -0.99 2.33 15.35
CA VAL A 43 -0.57 1.67 14.12
C VAL A 43 -0.85 0.19 14.20
N GLU A 44 -1.63 -0.30 13.23
CA GLU A 44 -1.84 -1.71 12.98
C GLU A 44 -0.78 -2.21 12.00
N VAL A 45 -0.17 -3.36 12.28
CA VAL A 45 0.84 -3.97 11.43
C VAL A 45 0.34 -5.34 10.94
N THR A 46 0.51 -5.63 9.66
CA THR A 46 0.19 -6.94 9.13
C THR A 46 1.12 -7.31 7.99
N GLU A 47 1.18 -8.61 7.72
CA GLU A 47 1.88 -9.15 6.57
C GLU A 47 0.85 -9.68 5.56
N LEU A 48 1.21 -9.58 4.29
CA LEU A 48 0.50 -10.16 3.15
C LEU A 48 1.42 -11.19 2.49
N PHE A 49 0.93 -12.42 2.35
CA PHE A 49 1.66 -13.52 1.73
C PHE A 49 0.86 -14.11 0.55
N PRO A 50 1.54 -14.66 -0.47
CA PRO A 50 0.90 -15.38 -1.58
C PRO A 50 -0.07 -16.47 -1.15
N SER A 51 0.26 -17.17 -0.07
CA SER A 51 -0.56 -18.21 0.51
C SER A 51 -0.21 -18.42 1.98
N GLU A 52 -1.13 -19.07 2.71
CA GLU A 52 -0.86 -19.49 4.09
C GLU A 52 0.29 -20.52 4.19
N SER A 53 0.48 -21.33 3.14
CA SER A 53 1.58 -22.29 3.06
C SER A 53 2.92 -21.55 2.95
N PHE A 54 2.99 -20.50 2.12
CA PHE A 54 4.17 -19.63 2.02
C PHE A 54 4.43 -18.88 3.33
N ALA A 55 3.38 -18.36 3.98
CA ALA A 55 3.49 -17.73 5.29
C ALA A 55 4.10 -18.68 6.32
N ARG A 56 3.68 -19.96 6.34
CA ARG A 56 4.26 -20.98 7.22
C ARG A 56 5.74 -21.23 6.96
N THR A 57 6.15 -21.30 5.69
CA THR A 57 7.58 -21.49 5.34
C THR A 57 8.43 -20.27 5.66
N TYR A 58 7.85 -19.07 5.65
CA TYR A 58 8.54 -17.84 6.02
C TYR A 58 8.69 -17.69 7.54
N VAL A 59 7.61 -17.98 8.28
CA VAL A 59 7.56 -17.82 9.74
C VAL A 59 8.34 -18.92 10.48
N ASP A 60 8.40 -20.13 9.92
CA ASP A 60 9.19 -21.24 10.48
C ASP A 60 10.35 -21.65 9.55
N PRO A 61 11.57 -21.17 9.84
CA PRO A 61 12.77 -21.51 9.07
C PRO A 61 13.09 -23.01 9.02
N GLU A 62 12.64 -23.80 9.99
CA GLU A 62 12.90 -25.24 10.06
C GLU A 62 11.89 -26.05 9.22
N TYR A 63 10.81 -25.43 8.74
CA TYR A 63 9.75 -26.17 8.07
C TYR A 63 10.20 -26.73 6.72
N LEU A 64 10.89 -25.95 5.90
CA LEU A 64 11.42 -26.43 4.62
C LEU A 64 12.50 -27.52 4.80
N PRO A 65 13.51 -27.36 5.67
CA PRO A 65 14.44 -28.45 6.00
C PRO A 65 13.74 -29.75 6.40
N GLN A 66 12.73 -29.67 7.28
CA GLN A 66 11.96 -30.84 7.69
C GLN A 66 11.24 -31.51 6.52
N LEU A 67 10.64 -30.73 5.61
CA LEU A 67 9.99 -31.28 4.42
C LEU A 67 11.00 -31.95 3.47
N PHE A 68 12.20 -31.37 3.31
CA PHE A 68 13.26 -31.94 2.47
C PHE A 68 13.81 -33.26 3.02
N GLU A 69 13.73 -33.48 4.33
CA GLU A 69 14.08 -34.73 5.01
C GLU A 69 12.95 -35.77 4.98
N GLY A 70 11.84 -35.50 4.29
CA GLY A 70 10.67 -36.39 4.23
C GLY A 70 9.73 -36.26 5.43
N GLY A 71 9.83 -35.16 6.17
CA GLY A 71 8.90 -34.78 7.22
C GLY A 71 7.47 -34.58 6.71
N ARG A 72 6.51 -34.53 7.63
CA ARG A 72 5.09 -34.36 7.29
C ARG A 72 4.76 -32.88 7.05
N HIS A 73 3.88 -32.64 6.07
CA HIS A 73 3.16 -31.37 5.96
C HIS A 73 2.40 -31.06 7.24
N ARG A 74 2.42 -29.79 7.66
CA ARG A 74 1.78 -29.30 8.88
C ARG A 74 0.30 -29.01 8.70
N HIS A 75 -0.09 -28.62 7.50
CA HIS A 75 -1.48 -28.38 7.13
C HIS A 75 -1.88 -29.13 5.87
N ARG A 76 -3.17 -29.45 5.70
CA ARG A 76 -3.66 -30.16 4.51
C ARG A 76 -3.40 -29.37 3.22
N ASP A 77 -3.50 -28.04 3.30
CA ASP A 77 -3.30 -27.15 2.14
C ASP A 77 -1.81 -27.10 1.73
N ASP A 78 -0.89 -27.46 2.64
CA ASP A 78 0.54 -27.52 2.33
C ASP A 78 0.86 -28.70 1.41
N VAL A 79 0.06 -29.78 1.46
CA VAL A 79 0.29 -30.99 0.66
C VAL A 79 0.21 -30.68 -0.83
N SER A 80 -0.75 -29.85 -1.24
CA SER A 80 -0.90 -29.42 -2.63
C SER A 80 0.00 -28.24 -2.99
N ALA A 81 0.32 -27.36 -2.03
CA ALA A 81 1.05 -26.12 -2.30
C ALA A 81 2.58 -26.27 -2.23
N LEU A 82 3.10 -27.19 -1.41
CA LEU A 82 4.53 -27.41 -1.18
C LEU A 82 4.95 -28.76 -1.77
N ASN A 83 5.01 -28.82 -3.10
CA ASN A 83 5.42 -30.02 -3.82
C ASN A 83 6.94 -30.18 -3.76
N VAL A 84 7.41 -31.09 -2.90
CA VAL A 84 8.84 -31.40 -2.73
C VAL A 84 9.28 -32.33 -3.87
N VAL A 85 10.25 -31.87 -4.66
CA VAL A 85 10.82 -32.60 -5.80
C VAL A 85 12.34 -32.66 -5.69
N ARG A 86 12.98 -33.51 -6.50
CA ARG A 86 14.43 -33.52 -6.70
C ARG A 86 14.76 -32.82 -8.01
N VAL A 87 15.73 -31.92 -7.99
CA VAL A 87 16.17 -31.16 -9.18
C VAL A 87 17.68 -31.25 -9.35
N ASN A 88 18.15 -31.13 -10.58
CA ASN A 88 19.56 -30.94 -10.88
C ASN A 88 19.82 -29.46 -11.19
N VAL A 89 20.90 -28.92 -10.64
CA VAL A 89 21.41 -27.59 -10.99
C VAL A 89 22.52 -27.78 -12.01
N THR A 90 22.34 -27.20 -13.20
CA THR A 90 23.26 -27.36 -14.33
C THR A 90 23.92 -26.03 -14.72
N GLU A 91 25.12 -26.10 -15.27
CA GLU A 91 25.70 -24.98 -16.03
C GLU A 91 24.99 -24.81 -17.38
N GLU A 92 25.26 -23.71 -18.08
CA GLU A 92 24.68 -23.46 -19.42
C GLU A 92 25.02 -24.58 -20.42
N ASP A 93 26.18 -25.22 -20.27
CA ASP A 93 26.62 -26.32 -21.13
C ASP A 93 25.99 -27.69 -20.76
N GLY A 94 25.14 -27.73 -19.73
CA GLY A 94 24.48 -28.94 -19.25
C GLY A 94 25.27 -29.73 -18.20
N THR A 95 26.46 -29.29 -17.81
CA THR A 95 27.22 -29.93 -16.74
C THR A 95 26.50 -29.82 -15.40
N ILE A 96 26.23 -30.96 -14.75
CA ILE A 96 25.56 -30.99 -13.43
C ILE A 96 26.52 -30.47 -12.37
N ARG A 97 26.16 -29.35 -11.71
CA ARG A 97 26.86 -28.81 -10.54
C ARG A 97 26.38 -29.42 -9.23
N ILE A 98 25.07 -29.59 -9.10
CA ILE A 98 24.43 -30.15 -7.92
C ILE A 98 23.39 -31.16 -8.39
N ALA A 99 23.55 -32.41 -8.01
CA ALA A 99 22.62 -33.48 -8.32
C ALA A 99 21.60 -33.65 -7.18
N GLU A 100 20.36 -34.00 -7.55
CA GLU A 100 19.28 -34.40 -6.62
C GLU A 100 19.02 -33.42 -5.46
N LEU A 101 19.16 -32.12 -5.72
CA LEU A 101 18.86 -31.08 -4.75
C LEU A 101 17.36 -31.13 -4.42
N PRO A 102 16.96 -31.28 -3.14
CA PRO A 102 15.56 -31.17 -2.78
C PRO A 102 15.10 -29.72 -2.96
N ALA A 103 13.96 -29.54 -3.63
CA ALA A 103 13.37 -28.23 -3.90
C ALA A 103 11.86 -28.27 -3.71
N VAL A 104 11.26 -27.12 -3.37
CA VAL A 104 9.80 -26.94 -3.44
C VAL A 104 9.48 -26.22 -4.74
N LEU A 105 8.64 -26.84 -5.57
CA LEU A 105 8.04 -26.18 -6.73
C LEU A 105 6.65 -25.65 -6.34
N SER A 106 6.44 -24.36 -6.55
CA SER A 106 5.15 -23.69 -6.34
C SER A 106 4.85 -22.78 -7.52
N GLU A 107 3.58 -22.72 -7.93
CA GLU A 107 3.11 -21.70 -8.85
C GLU A 107 3.17 -20.33 -8.16
N LEU A 108 3.69 -19.33 -8.87
CA LEU A 108 3.66 -17.95 -8.40
C LEU A 108 2.25 -17.38 -8.63
N PRO A 109 1.71 -16.61 -7.67
CA PRO A 109 0.44 -15.94 -7.89
C PRO A 109 0.55 -14.94 -9.05
N THR A 110 -0.54 -14.75 -9.77
CA THR A 110 -0.69 -13.69 -10.76
C THR A 110 -0.82 -12.32 -10.08
N ASP A 111 -0.54 -11.24 -10.82
CA ASP A 111 -0.72 -9.87 -10.32
C ASP A 111 -2.18 -9.61 -9.93
N ALA A 112 -3.15 -10.17 -10.68
CA ALA A 112 -4.56 -10.07 -10.35
C ALA A 112 -4.91 -10.69 -8.99
N GLU A 113 -4.33 -11.87 -8.69
CA GLU A 113 -4.49 -12.52 -7.38
C GLU A 113 -3.80 -11.72 -6.27
N HIS A 114 -2.65 -11.11 -6.56
CA HIS A 114 -1.98 -10.21 -5.63
C HIS A 114 -2.87 -9.02 -5.26
N PHE A 115 -3.34 -8.24 -6.23
CA PHE A 115 -4.14 -7.04 -5.93
C PHE A 115 -5.46 -7.38 -5.26
N ALA A 116 -6.08 -8.50 -5.63
CA ALA A 116 -7.26 -9.02 -4.94
C ALA A 116 -6.94 -9.34 -3.47
N ALA A 117 -5.84 -10.06 -3.21
CA ALA A 117 -5.42 -10.39 -1.84
C ALA A 117 -5.08 -9.14 -1.00
N MET A 118 -4.48 -8.12 -1.60
CA MET A 118 -4.21 -6.83 -0.94
C MET A 118 -5.52 -6.10 -0.59
N ALA A 119 -6.47 -6.01 -1.53
CA ALA A 119 -7.77 -5.37 -1.29
C ALA A 119 -8.54 -6.10 -0.17
N ASP A 120 -8.57 -7.43 -0.22
CA ASP A 120 -9.17 -8.28 0.82
C ASP A 120 -8.50 -8.06 2.19
N LYS A 121 -7.17 -7.91 2.22
CA LYS A 121 -6.43 -7.65 3.46
C LYS A 121 -6.87 -6.33 4.09
N VAL A 122 -6.93 -5.26 3.29
CA VAL A 122 -7.41 -3.94 3.76
C VAL A 122 -8.85 -4.05 4.24
N ALA A 123 -9.75 -4.65 3.47
CA ALA A 123 -11.15 -4.82 3.84
C ALA A 123 -11.34 -5.58 5.16
N ARG A 124 -10.59 -6.68 5.37
CA ARG A 124 -10.62 -7.43 6.64
C ARG A 124 -10.12 -6.59 7.81
N LYS A 125 -9.04 -5.81 7.62
CA LYS A 125 -8.49 -4.94 8.66
C LYS A 125 -9.44 -3.79 9.01
N ASN A 126 -10.19 -3.27 8.05
CA ASN A 126 -11.24 -2.28 8.32
C ASN A 126 -12.27 -2.79 9.33
N TYR A 127 -12.72 -4.04 9.18
CA TYR A 127 -13.66 -4.64 10.13
C TYR A 127 -13.04 -4.82 11.53
N GLN A 128 -11.76 -5.21 11.61
CA GLN A 128 -11.06 -5.38 12.89
C GLN A 128 -10.87 -4.06 13.64
N ALA A 129 -10.67 -2.96 12.91
CA ALA A 129 -10.46 -1.63 13.47
C ALA A 129 -11.71 -1.00 14.13
N LEU A 130 -12.92 -1.54 13.91
CA LEU A 130 -14.16 -1.03 14.51
C LEU A 130 -14.15 -1.06 16.06
N GLY A 131 -13.25 -1.83 16.67
CA GLY A 131 -13.12 -1.95 18.13
C GLY A 131 -11.93 -1.22 18.74
N TYR A 132 -11.25 -0.35 17.99
CA TYR A 132 -10.05 0.34 18.48
C TYR A 132 -10.40 1.47 19.45
N ALA A 133 -9.43 1.84 20.30
CA ALA A 133 -9.63 2.80 21.36
C ALA A 133 -10.04 4.19 20.82
N SER A 134 -11.06 4.79 21.44
CA SER A 134 -11.66 6.06 20.98
C SER A 134 -10.85 7.30 21.35
N ASP A 135 -9.83 7.18 22.20
CA ASP A 135 -8.96 8.27 22.64
C ASP A 135 -7.76 8.52 21.70
N LEU A 136 -7.60 7.69 20.66
CA LEU A 136 -6.58 7.88 19.64
C LEU A 136 -7.00 8.96 18.64
N ALA A 137 -6.05 9.82 18.26
CA ALA A 137 -6.30 10.84 17.22
C ALA A 137 -6.64 10.20 15.87
N HIS A 138 -6.10 9.03 15.60
CA HIS A 138 -6.35 8.17 14.44
C HIS A 138 -5.60 6.84 14.58
N VAL A 139 -5.78 5.97 13.59
CA VAL A 139 -4.99 4.75 13.41
C VAL A 139 -4.52 4.65 11.97
N ASN A 140 -3.29 4.20 11.74
CA ASN A 140 -2.77 3.85 10.41
C ASN A 140 -2.64 2.33 10.28
N LEU A 141 -2.64 1.84 9.04
CA LEU A 141 -2.36 0.44 8.73
C LEU A 141 -1.03 0.35 7.98
N VAL A 142 -0.14 -0.55 8.40
CA VAL A 142 1.11 -0.88 7.73
C VAL A 142 1.05 -2.33 7.27
N ILE A 143 1.18 -2.56 5.97
CA ILE A 143 1.17 -3.88 5.36
C ILE A 143 2.57 -4.14 4.79
N ARG A 144 3.24 -5.19 5.27
CA ARG A 144 4.42 -5.72 4.58
C ARG A 144 3.98 -6.74 3.55
N ASP A 145 4.28 -6.43 2.30
CA ASP A 145 3.97 -7.27 1.16
C ASP A 145 5.11 -8.26 0.88
N HIS A 146 4.79 -9.55 0.94
CA HIS A 146 5.68 -10.66 0.60
C HIS A 146 5.28 -11.35 -0.71
N PHE A 147 4.37 -10.77 -1.49
CA PHE A 147 4.24 -11.20 -2.87
C PHE A 147 5.57 -11.03 -3.59
N SER A 148 5.91 -12.01 -4.43
CA SER A 148 7.19 -12.07 -5.13
C SER A 148 7.47 -10.74 -5.82
N PRO A 149 8.73 -10.26 -5.85
CA PRO A 149 9.09 -9.08 -6.62
C PRO A 149 9.02 -9.40 -8.11
N THR A 150 7.82 -9.55 -8.68
CA THR A 150 7.62 -9.45 -10.12
C THR A 150 7.79 -7.99 -10.52
N VAL A 151 9.07 -7.63 -10.58
CA VAL A 151 9.76 -6.67 -11.45
C VAL A 151 8.82 -5.77 -12.28
N GLY A 152 8.59 -4.54 -11.78
CA GLY A 152 7.88 -3.50 -12.51
C GLY A 152 7.76 -2.18 -11.73
N GLU A 153 7.45 -1.09 -12.44
CA GLU A 153 7.05 0.18 -11.85
C GLU A 153 5.72 0.01 -11.10
N PHE A 154 5.53 0.67 -9.95
CA PHE A 154 4.24 0.60 -9.24
C PHE A 154 3.15 1.24 -10.11
N SER A 155 2.28 0.42 -10.67
CA SER A 155 1.17 0.90 -11.47
C SER A 155 -0.05 1.14 -10.58
N THR A 156 -0.40 2.40 -10.37
CA THR A 156 -1.65 2.78 -9.68
C THR A 156 -2.87 2.17 -10.35
N ARG A 157 -2.85 1.97 -11.69
CA ARG A 157 -3.92 1.27 -12.41
C ARG A 157 -4.11 -0.17 -11.93
N GLU A 158 -3.01 -0.88 -11.75
CA GLU A 158 -3.01 -2.29 -11.37
C GLU A 158 -3.38 -2.46 -9.89
N TYR A 159 -2.82 -1.62 -9.02
CA TYR A 159 -3.10 -1.67 -7.58
C TYR A 159 -4.47 -1.10 -7.19
N MET A 160 -4.93 -0.02 -7.83
CA MET A 160 -6.21 0.64 -7.52
C MET A 160 -7.38 0.03 -8.28
N THR A 161 -7.51 -1.29 -8.16
CA THR A 161 -8.69 -2.04 -8.63
C THR A 161 -9.97 -1.51 -7.99
N PRO A 162 -11.16 -1.76 -8.58
CA PRO A 162 -12.43 -1.37 -7.96
C PRO A 162 -12.55 -1.86 -6.50
N ALA A 163 -12.14 -3.09 -6.22
CA ALA A 163 -12.14 -3.66 -4.88
C ALA A 163 -11.19 -2.92 -3.92
N MET A 164 -9.99 -2.53 -4.38
CA MET A 164 -9.06 -1.73 -3.57
C MET A 164 -9.63 -0.35 -3.26
N ARG A 165 -10.23 0.33 -4.24
CA ARG A 165 -10.84 1.65 -4.03
C ARG A 165 -12.00 1.57 -3.04
N GLU A 166 -12.85 0.56 -3.15
CA GLU A 166 -13.92 0.30 -2.19
C GLU A 166 -13.37 0.04 -0.78
N ALA A 167 -12.34 -0.81 -0.67
CA ALA A 167 -11.69 -1.12 0.61
C ALA A 167 -11.05 0.12 1.24
N LEU A 168 -10.38 0.98 0.45
CA LEU A 168 -9.80 2.23 0.93
C LEU A 168 -10.86 3.25 1.32
N ALA A 169 -11.94 3.39 0.55
CA ALA A 169 -13.04 4.32 0.85
C ALA A 169 -13.76 3.95 2.15
N ALA A 170 -13.97 2.66 2.40
CA ALA A 170 -14.58 2.15 3.63
C ALA A 170 -13.61 2.11 4.83
N SER A 171 -12.33 2.44 4.62
CA SER A 171 -11.31 2.24 5.66
C SER A 171 -11.38 3.28 6.78
N PRO A 172 -11.35 2.86 8.06
CA PRO A 172 -11.21 3.78 9.18
C PRO A 172 -9.75 4.22 9.39
N PHE A 173 -8.78 3.60 8.72
CA PHE A 173 -7.39 3.98 8.82
C PHE A 173 -7.17 5.35 8.17
N ARG A 174 -6.41 6.23 8.82
CA ARG A 174 -6.07 7.54 8.28
C ARG A 174 -5.22 7.41 7.02
N GLU A 175 -4.23 6.52 7.05
CA GLU A 175 -3.43 6.09 5.91
C GLU A 175 -3.22 4.56 5.94
N VAL A 176 -3.06 3.97 4.76
CA VAL A 176 -2.65 2.58 4.54
C VAL A 176 -1.31 2.57 3.83
N TYR A 177 -0.25 2.18 4.54
CA TYR A 177 1.09 2.03 4.00
C TYR A 177 1.33 0.60 3.53
N VAL A 178 1.87 0.45 2.33
CA VAL A 178 2.37 -0.83 1.81
C VAL A 178 3.88 -0.76 1.68
N ILE A 179 4.57 -1.68 2.35
CA ILE A 179 6.00 -1.89 2.21
C ILE A 179 6.23 -3.02 1.23
N SER A 180 7.01 -2.75 0.19
CA SER A 180 7.43 -3.75 -0.79
C SER A 180 8.86 -3.46 -1.28
N SER A 181 9.36 -4.26 -2.20
CA SER A 181 10.68 -4.06 -2.80
C SER A 181 10.58 -3.48 -4.21
N THR A 182 11.54 -2.65 -4.61
CA THR A 182 11.73 -2.26 -6.01
C THR A 182 12.25 -3.45 -6.84
N ALA A 183 12.31 -3.28 -8.16
CA ALA A 183 12.96 -4.25 -9.06
C ALA A 183 14.42 -4.55 -8.69
N THR A 184 15.11 -3.62 -8.02
CA THR A 184 16.49 -3.80 -7.53
C THR A 184 16.55 -4.47 -6.14
N GLY A 185 15.42 -4.87 -5.57
CA GLY A 185 15.32 -5.42 -4.22
C GLY A 185 15.38 -4.38 -3.11
N THR A 186 15.37 -3.09 -3.43
CA THR A 186 15.43 -2.02 -2.43
C THR A 186 14.07 -1.89 -1.74
N PRO A 187 13.99 -1.98 -0.40
CA PRO A 187 12.72 -1.80 0.31
C PRO A 187 12.24 -0.35 0.23
N VAL A 188 10.97 -0.19 -0.10
CA VAL A 188 10.27 1.10 -0.17
C VAL A 188 8.89 0.97 0.47
N TYR A 189 8.29 2.08 0.88
CA TYR A 189 6.89 2.12 1.27
C TYR A 189 6.08 3.12 0.44
N ARG A 190 4.77 2.87 0.36
CA ARG A 190 3.81 3.67 -0.40
C ARG A 190 2.56 3.94 0.43
N ALA A 191 2.12 5.19 0.44
CA ALA A 191 0.91 5.64 1.12
C ALA A 191 -0.28 5.55 0.14
N LEU A 192 -1.12 4.52 0.28
CA LEU A 192 -2.12 4.20 -0.74
C LEU A 192 -3.21 5.27 -0.89
N ARG A 193 -3.67 5.87 0.21
CA ARG A 193 -4.69 6.95 0.15
C ARG A 193 -4.11 8.21 -0.46
N GLN A 194 -2.86 8.52 -0.14
CA GLN A 194 -2.13 9.60 -0.79
C GLN A 194 -2.01 9.40 -2.30
N LEU A 195 -1.67 8.18 -2.76
CA LEU A 195 -1.60 7.86 -4.19
C LEU A 195 -2.96 7.94 -4.87
N LEU A 196 -4.01 7.46 -4.22
CA LEU A 196 -5.40 7.57 -4.70
C LEU A 196 -5.84 9.03 -4.84
N LEU A 197 -5.51 9.88 -3.85
CA LEU A 197 -5.79 11.31 -3.91
C LEU A 197 -5.07 11.99 -5.08
N LEU A 198 -3.79 11.64 -5.30
CA LEU A 198 -3.00 12.18 -6.40
C LEU A 198 -3.58 11.80 -7.77
N GLU A 199 -3.95 10.53 -7.94
CA GLU A 199 -4.62 10.02 -9.13
C GLU A 199 -5.92 10.78 -9.40
N ASP A 200 -6.80 10.84 -8.40
CA ASP A 200 -8.10 11.47 -8.53
C ASP A 200 -7.98 12.95 -8.88
N PHE A 201 -7.03 13.67 -8.25
CA PHE A 201 -6.79 15.08 -8.54
C PHE A 201 -6.26 15.29 -9.96
N PHE A 202 -5.33 14.45 -10.41
CA PHE A 202 -4.79 14.56 -11.77
C PHE A 202 -5.86 14.31 -12.84
N MET A 203 -6.66 13.25 -12.66
CA MET A 203 -7.77 12.92 -13.56
C MET A 203 -8.84 14.01 -13.58
N PHE A 204 -9.18 14.54 -12.40
CA PHE A 204 -10.10 15.67 -12.30
C PHE A 204 -9.53 16.91 -12.98
N GLY A 205 -8.28 17.27 -12.73
CA GLY A 205 -7.61 18.43 -13.32
C GLY A 205 -7.61 18.41 -14.85
N GLN A 206 -7.31 17.26 -15.45
CA GLN A 206 -7.39 17.14 -16.91
C GLN A 206 -8.83 17.26 -17.44
N THR A 207 -9.80 16.69 -16.73
CA THR A 207 -11.24 16.81 -17.10
C THR A 207 -11.68 18.26 -17.02
N PHE A 208 -11.36 18.91 -15.91
CA PHE A 208 -11.63 20.29 -15.62
C PHE A 208 -11.07 21.23 -16.70
N GLN A 209 -9.79 21.06 -17.07
CA GLN A 209 -9.15 21.86 -18.13
C GLN A 209 -9.82 21.66 -19.50
N HIS A 210 -10.18 20.42 -19.85
CA HIS A 210 -10.88 20.14 -21.10
C HIS A 210 -12.25 20.84 -21.17
N PHE A 211 -13.02 20.77 -20.07
CA PHE A 211 -14.31 21.46 -19.98
C PHE A 211 -14.14 22.98 -20.05
N ALA A 212 -13.18 23.54 -19.32
CA ALA A 212 -12.88 24.97 -19.32
C ALA A 212 -12.56 25.49 -20.74
N GLN A 213 -11.75 24.75 -21.51
CA GLN A 213 -11.43 25.09 -22.89
C GLN A 213 -12.64 25.00 -23.83
N SER A 214 -13.52 24.01 -23.63
CA SER A 214 -14.67 23.79 -24.53
C SER A 214 -15.82 24.80 -24.34
N LYS A 215 -15.96 25.38 -23.15
CA LYS A 215 -17.06 26.30 -22.78
C LYS A 215 -16.69 27.79 -22.83
N GLY A 216 -15.42 28.12 -23.11
CA GLY A 216 -14.92 29.49 -23.21
C GLY A 216 -14.61 30.11 -21.85
N GLU A 217 -15.64 30.41 -21.05
CA GLU A 217 -15.52 31.01 -19.71
C GLU A 217 -16.00 30.03 -18.63
N PHE A 218 -15.04 29.31 -18.03
CA PHE A 218 -15.28 28.50 -16.85
C PHE A 218 -14.59 29.14 -15.66
N GLU A 219 -15.28 30.11 -15.03
CA GLU A 219 -14.82 30.79 -13.82
C GLU A 219 -15.03 29.90 -12.60
N ALA A 220 -14.19 28.88 -12.46
CA ALA A 220 -14.12 28.07 -11.27
C ALA A 220 -12.66 27.79 -10.92
N ASP A 221 -12.34 27.81 -9.63
CA ASP A 221 -11.02 27.39 -9.17
C ASP A 221 -10.95 25.86 -9.13
N LEU A 222 -9.86 25.30 -9.66
CA LEU A 222 -9.67 23.85 -9.79
C LEU A 222 -9.84 23.13 -8.44
N LEU A 223 -9.21 23.67 -7.38
CA LEU A 223 -9.13 23.00 -6.09
C LEU A 223 -10.47 22.97 -5.33
N PRO A 224 -11.20 24.10 -5.13
CA PRO A 224 -12.56 24.07 -4.60
C PRO A 224 -13.51 23.19 -5.43
N SER A 225 -13.36 23.20 -6.76
CA SER A 225 -14.17 22.37 -7.66
C SER A 225 -13.91 20.88 -7.46
N PHE A 226 -12.64 20.50 -7.25
CA PHE A 226 -12.27 19.12 -6.92
C PHE A 226 -12.87 18.67 -5.59
N VAL A 227 -12.76 19.49 -4.54
CA VAL A 227 -13.37 19.21 -3.24
C VAL A 227 -14.88 19.01 -3.39
N HIS A 228 -15.53 19.87 -4.17
CA HIS A 228 -16.96 19.74 -4.40
C HIS A 228 -17.32 18.43 -5.13
N ALA A 229 -16.61 18.11 -6.21
CA ALA A 229 -16.82 16.87 -6.96
C ALA A 229 -16.66 15.63 -6.07
N LYS A 230 -15.61 15.58 -5.25
CA LYS A 230 -15.38 14.49 -4.28
C LYS A 230 -16.50 14.42 -3.23
N SER A 231 -17.01 15.57 -2.77
CA SER A 231 -18.17 15.63 -1.87
C SER A 231 -19.46 15.11 -2.52
N LEU A 232 -19.71 15.37 -3.81
CA LEU A 232 -20.83 14.81 -4.56
C LEU A 232 -20.75 13.29 -4.69
N LEU A 233 -19.54 12.73 -4.72
CA LEU A 233 -19.29 11.29 -4.70
C LEU A 233 -19.42 10.68 -3.29
N GLY A 234 -19.80 11.47 -2.28
CA GLY A 234 -19.94 11.01 -0.90
C GLY A 234 -18.61 10.78 -0.19
N GLU A 235 -17.50 11.25 -0.74
CA GLU A 235 -16.20 11.10 -0.11
C GLU A 235 -15.96 12.15 0.98
N ALA A 236 -15.32 11.73 2.07
CA ALA A 236 -14.92 12.60 3.16
C ALA A 236 -13.70 13.44 2.75
N VAL A 237 -13.96 14.53 2.05
CA VAL A 237 -12.98 15.53 1.64
C VAL A 237 -13.21 16.84 2.38
N VAL A 238 -12.12 17.52 2.65
CA VAL A 238 -12.12 18.75 3.44
C VAL A 238 -11.28 19.80 2.73
N TYR A 239 -11.74 21.05 2.70
CA TYR A 239 -10.96 22.18 2.20
C TYR A 239 -10.34 22.94 3.36
N SER A 240 -9.03 23.18 3.29
CA SER A 240 -8.28 23.92 4.31
C SER A 240 -7.69 25.18 3.68
N GLU A 241 -8.16 26.34 4.15
CA GLU A 241 -7.56 27.65 3.89
C GLU A 241 -6.68 28.14 5.04
N GLY A 242 -6.74 27.49 6.21
CA GLY A 242 -6.07 27.94 7.44
C GLY A 242 -4.54 27.80 7.47
N GLY A 243 -3.93 27.30 6.39
CA GLY A 243 -2.48 27.15 6.24
C GLY A 243 -1.84 28.21 5.33
N ARG A 244 -0.54 28.06 5.04
CA ARG A 244 0.14 28.91 4.03
C ARG A 244 -0.36 28.67 2.60
N THR A 245 -0.98 27.52 2.36
CA THR A 245 -1.36 27.03 1.04
C THR A 245 -2.74 26.38 1.12
N PRO A 246 -3.74 26.83 0.33
CA PRO A 246 -5.02 26.15 0.21
C PRO A 246 -4.86 24.71 -0.27
N MET A 247 -5.58 23.77 0.33
CA MET A 247 -5.48 22.34 -0.03
C MET A 247 -6.80 21.59 0.15
N ALA A 248 -6.98 20.55 -0.66
CA ALA A 248 -7.99 19.53 -0.48
C ALA A 248 -7.40 18.38 0.34
N ILE A 249 -8.09 17.91 1.37
CA ILE A 249 -7.61 16.91 2.30
C ILE A 249 -8.57 15.73 2.30
N VAL A 250 -8.04 14.52 2.10
CA VAL A 250 -8.76 13.25 2.19
C VAL A 250 -8.00 12.34 3.14
N GLY A 251 -8.64 11.94 4.24
CA GLY A 251 -7.97 11.17 5.29
C GLY A 251 -6.74 11.90 5.83
N GLY A 252 -5.59 11.24 5.78
CA GLY A 252 -4.30 11.80 6.19
C GLY A 252 -3.52 12.53 5.10
N SER A 253 -4.08 12.76 3.92
CA SER A 253 -3.33 13.31 2.78
C SER A 253 -3.93 14.62 2.30
N GLY A 254 -3.09 15.61 2.01
CA GLY A 254 -3.47 16.89 1.42
C GLY A 254 -2.91 17.07 0.02
N ILE A 255 -3.66 17.71 -0.87
CA ILE A 255 -3.20 18.12 -2.21
C ILE A 255 -3.44 19.61 -2.41
N ALA A 256 -2.42 20.31 -2.88
CA ALA A 256 -2.49 21.72 -3.23
C ALA A 256 -2.07 21.92 -4.67
N TYR A 257 -2.61 22.98 -5.27
CA TYR A 257 -2.25 23.41 -6.62
C TYR A 257 -1.92 24.90 -6.59
N LEU A 258 -0.63 25.20 -6.75
CA LEU A 258 -0.11 26.57 -6.72
C LEU A 258 0.85 26.75 -7.89
N GLN A 259 0.72 27.86 -8.62
CA GLN A 259 1.66 28.24 -9.70
C GLN A 259 1.88 27.11 -10.70
N ASP A 260 0.80 26.46 -11.12
CA ASP A 260 0.80 25.31 -12.04
C ASP A 260 1.54 24.05 -11.54
N ALA A 261 1.89 24.00 -10.26
CA ALA A 261 2.50 22.85 -9.61
C ALA A 261 1.53 22.18 -8.62
N THR A 262 1.43 20.86 -8.73
CA THR A 262 0.72 20.02 -7.74
C THR A 262 1.69 19.64 -6.63
N SER A 263 1.35 19.98 -5.40
CA SER A 263 2.07 19.55 -4.19
C SER A 263 1.21 18.58 -3.39
N ILE A 264 1.83 17.54 -2.85
CA ILE A 264 1.16 16.56 -1.99
C ILE A 264 1.78 16.59 -0.59
N PHE A 265 0.92 16.48 0.42
CA PHE A 265 1.26 16.60 1.83
C PHE A 265 0.78 15.36 2.57
N SER A 266 1.63 14.85 3.47
CA SER A 266 1.27 13.78 4.39
C SER A 266 1.02 14.36 5.78
N PHE A 267 -0.16 14.07 6.32
CA PHE A 267 -0.60 14.27 7.70
C PHE A 267 -0.94 12.92 8.35
N GLY A 268 -0.40 11.83 7.80
CA GLY A 268 -0.64 10.48 8.29
C GLY A 268 -0.27 10.30 9.76
N ASP A 269 0.64 11.12 10.27
CA ASP A 269 1.23 11.08 11.61
C ASP A 269 1.23 12.47 12.31
N HIS A 270 0.57 13.46 11.70
CA HIS A 270 0.47 14.84 12.18
C HIS A 270 -0.98 15.29 12.29
N ASP A 271 -1.20 16.48 12.85
CA ASP A 271 -2.53 17.07 12.87
C ASP A 271 -2.95 17.50 11.47
N ILE A 272 -4.22 17.27 11.17
CA ILE A 272 -4.81 17.76 9.94
C ILE A 272 -5.03 19.28 10.12
N PRO A 273 -4.64 20.10 9.14
CA PRO A 273 -4.94 21.53 9.16
C PRO A 273 -6.41 21.83 9.44
N THR A 274 -6.68 22.92 10.14
CA THR A 274 -8.05 23.34 10.45
C THR A 274 -8.81 23.60 9.15
N SER A 275 -10.01 23.03 9.08
CA SER A 275 -10.83 23.12 7.89
C SER A 275 -11.88 24.20 7.98
N THR A 276 -12.20 24.76 6.83
CA THR A 276 -13.33 25.66 6.67
C THR A 276 -14.43 24.89 5.95
N PRO A 277 -15.67 24.84 6.49
CA PRO A 277 -16.80 24.30 5.74
C PRO A 277 -16.88 25.03 4.40
N MET A 278 -16.89 24.30 3.29
CA MET A 278 -17.09 24.94 2.00
C MET A 278 -18.50 25.54 1.94
N GLY A 279 -18.59 26.73 1.34
CA GLY A 279 -19.87 27.34 0.98
C GLY A 279 -20.63 26.49 -0.05
N ALA A 280 -21.82 26.97 -0.42
CA ALA A 280 -22.67 26.28 -1.39
C ALA A 280 -21.94 26.00 -2.73
N PRO A 281 -22.28 24.90 -3.42
CA PRO A 281 -21.68 24.52 -4.70
C PRO A 281 -21.65 25.66 -5.72
N PRO A 282 -20.59 25.79 -6.53
CA PRO A 282 -20.66 26.60 -7.73
C PRO A 282 -21.35 25.82 -8.86
N ARG A 283 -22.50 26.37 -9.34
CA ARG A 283 -23.22 26.13 -10.63
C ARG A 283 -23.53 24.67 -11.06
N GLN A 284 -24.54 24.53 -11.94
CA GLN A 284 -24.91 23.24 -12.56
C GLN A 284 -23.78 22.60 -13.38
N ASP A 285 -22.86 23.40 -13.92
CA ASP A 285 -21.79 22.92 -14.80
C ASP A 285 -20.80 21.98 -14.09
N LEU A 286 -20.68 22.08 -12.76
CA LEU A 286 -19.77 21.24 -11.99
C LEU A 286 -20.26 19.78 -11.85
N ALA A 287 -21.58 19.55 -11.93
CA ALA A 287 -22.13 18.21 -11.99
C ALA A 287 -21.67 17.49 -13.28
N LEU A 288 -21.70 18.19 -14.42
CA LEU A 288 -21.22 17.64 -15.70
C LEU A 288 -19.73 17.31 -15.68
N VAL A 289 -18.92 18.18 -15.06
CA VAL A 289 -17.47 17.91 -14.88
C VAL A 289 -17.28 16.70 -13.96
N THR A 290 -18.09 16.56 -12.92
CA THR A 290 -18.02 15.43 -11.98
C THR A 290 -18.39 14.11 -12.66
N ASP A 291 -19.46 14.08 -13.46
CA ASP A 291 -19.85 12.88 -14.22
C ASP A 291 -18.76 12.46 -15.21
N ALA A 292 -18.19 13.43 -15.94
CA ALA A 292 -17.08 13.17 -16.86
C ALA A 292 -15.81 12.73 -16.12
N PHE A 293 -15.56 13.25 -14.92
CA PHE A 293 -14.45 12.80 -14.07
C PHE A 293 -14.63 11.34 -13.66
N VAL A 294 -15.83 10.92 -13.25
CA VAL A 294 -16.13 9.52 -12.90
C VAL A 294 -15.94 8.59 -14.11
N GLU A 295 -16.43 8.98 -15.28
CA GLU A 295 -16.22 8.21 -16.52
C GLU A 295 -14.73 8.09 -16.85
N LYS A 296 -13.99 9.20 -16.78
CA LYS A 296 -12.55 9.25 -17.09
C LYS A 296 -11.72 8.43 -16.11
N ARG A 297 -12.08 8.45 -14.82
CA ARG A 297 -11.47 7.62 -13.77
C ARG A 297 -11.55 6.13 -14.11
N SER A 298 -12.58 5.69 -14.83
CA SER A 298 -12.73 4.29 -15.24
C SER A 298 -11.96 3.90 -16.50
N THR A 299 -11.51 4.88 -17.30
CA THR A 299 -10.98 4.66 -18.66
C THR A 299 -9.55 5.14 -18.86
N MET A 300 -9.06 6.08 -18.04
CA MET A 300 -7.72 6.63 -18.17
C MET A 300 -6.74 6.03 -17.18
N GLU A 301 -5.49 6.03 -17.63
CA GLU A 301 -4.38 5.47 -16.88
C GLU A 301 -3.59 6.58 -16.17
N PHE A 302 -3.47 6.45 -14.86
CA PHE A 302 -2.49 7.16 -14.07
C PHE A 302 -1.42 6.16 -13.66
N VAL A 303 -0.15 6.48 -13.90
CA VAL A 303 1.00 5.72 -13.42
C VAL A 303 1.84 6.66 -12.57
N SER A 304 2.09 6.28 -11.33
CA SER A 304 2.92 7.04 -10.40
C SER A 304 4.00 6.16 -9.80
N GLN A 305 5.24 6.60 -9.94
CA GLN A 305 6.40 5.94 -9.34
C GLN A 305 6.69 6.43 -7.92
N VAL A 306 5.75 7.16 -7.29
CA VAL A 306 5.95 7.69 -5.93
C VAL A 306 6.09 6.51 -4.96
N ALA A 307 7.32 6.34 -4.49
CA ALA A 307 7.71 5.39 -3.47
C ALA A 307 8.72 6.09 -2.56
N LEU A 308 8.56 5.92 -1.25
CA LEU A 308 9.46 6.50 -0.27
C LEU A 308 10.45 5.43 0.20
N PRO A 309 11.74 5.75 0.36
CA PRO A 309 12.68 4.82 0.97
C PRO A 309 12.22 4.50 2.39
N VAL A 310 12.35 3.24 2.80
CA VAL A 310 12.08 2.88 4.20
C VAL A 310 13.01 3.65 5.14
N LYS A 311 12.50 4.06 6.31
CA LYS A 311 13.26 4.87 7.26
C LYS A 311 14.41 4.09 7.92
N ASN A 312 14.21 2.79 8.13
CA ASN A 312 15.22 1.89 8.69
C ASN A 312 15.41 0.67 7.77
N ILE A 313 16.62 0.50 7.24
CA ILE A 313 17.03 -0.72 6.54
C ILE A 313 17.78 -1.58 7.56
N PRO A 314 17.28 -2.76 7.96
CA PRO A 314 18.08 -3.70 8.74
C PRO A 314 19.32 -4.03 7.93
N ASP A 315 20.46 -4.15 8.60
CA ASP A 315 21.74 -4.50 7.98
C ASP A 315 21.64 -5.90 7.35
N LEU A 316 21.15 -5.92 6.11
CA LEU A 316 21.00 -7.10 5.28
C LEU A 316 22.18 -7.05 4.33
N SER A 317 23.31 -7.61 4.76
CA SER A 317 24.40 -7.94 3.85
C SER A 317 23.88 -8.94 2.82
N ALA A 318 23.33 -8.44 1.71
CA ALA A 318 22.80 -9.28 0.65
C ALA A 318 23.97 -10.00 -0.06
N PRO A 319 23.92 -11.34 -0.22
CA PRO A 319 24.84 -12.01 -1.09
C PRO A 319 24.60 -11.58 -2.55
N THR A 320 25.67 -11.29 -3.28
CA THR A 320 25.63 -11.04 -4.73
C THR A 320 25.05 -12.26 -5.45
N ALA A 321 23.96 -12.08 -6.18
CA ALA A 321 23.32 -13.15 -6.95
C ALA A 321 24.24 -13.64 -8.08
N ALA A 322 24.43 -14.96 -8.17
CA ALA A 322 24.94 -15.64 -9.35
C ALA A 322 23.76 -16.32 -10.07
N GLU A 323 23.73 -16.26 -11.40
CA GLU A 323 22.69 -16.90 -12.22
C GLU A 323 22.97 -18.41 -12.36
N TYR A 324 21.93 -19.24 -12.18
CA TYR A 324 21.98 -20.70 -12.32
C TYR A 324 20.75 -21.22 -13.07
N ARG A 325 20.89 -22.34 -13.79
CA ARG A 325 19.79 -23.06 -14.43
C ARG A 325 19.38 -24.28 -13.59
N ILE A 326 18.06 -24.48 -13.43
CA ILE A 326 17.48 -25.58 -12.64
C ILE A 326 16.65 -26.46 -13.58
N GLU A 327 16.94 -27.76 -13.62
CA GLU A 327 16.18 -28.75 -14.39
C GLU A 327 15.51 -29.75 -13.46
N ARG A 328 14.21 -30.00 -13.71
CA ARG A 328 13.43 -30.98 -12.96
C ARG A 328 13.83 -32.39 -13.37
N LEU A 329 14.04 -33.28 -12.40
CA LEU A 329 14.11 -34.71 -12.66
C LEU A 329 12.67 -35.21 -12.82
N ASP A 330 12.32 -35.66 -14.02
CA ASP A 330 11.05 -36.38 -14.24
C ASP A 330 11.18 -37.78 -13.65
N ASP A 331 10.17 -38.21 -12.90
CA ASP A 331 10.03 -39.57 -12.35
C ASP A 331 9.67 -40.59 -13.46
#